data_AF-A0A834T892-F1
#
_entry.id   AF-A0A834T892-F1
#
_cell.length_a   1.000
_cell.length_b   1.000
_cell.length_c   1.000
_cell.angle_alpha   90.00
_cell.angle_beta   90.00
_cell.angle_gamma   90.00
#
_symmetry.space_group_name_H-M   'P 1'
#
loop_
_entity.id
_entity.type
_entity.pdbx_description
1 polymer ?
#
loop_
_entity_poly.entity_id
_entity_poly.type
_entity_poly.pdbx_seq_one_letter_code
_entity_poly.pdbx_strand_id
1 'polypeptide(L)'
;MGHTHTQLEQFVIPARSGSLIGSGNYYVTVGLGSPKKELSLIFDTGSDLTWTQCEPCARYCYNQKEPLFDPLKSSTYYNISCTSTLCTQLSSATGNEPGCSATKACIYGIQYGDSSFSIGYFAKETLTVSSSDVVSNFLFGCGQNNRGLFGATAGLLGLGRHSISFVQQTAQKYRKIFSYCLPSTSSYAGFLKFGGDGSSAGKVQYTPLVSVGDSFYGLDFTGISVGGTRLPISSSVFSAGSSIIDSGTVITRLPPGAYGPLRDAFRRGMSKYPRGNSLSILDTCYDLSGYEVVSSPR
;
A
#
# COMPACT_ATOMS: atom_id res chain seq x y z
N MET A 1 -20.27 -35.82 -18.98
CA MET A 1 -20.41 -34.94 -17.81
C MET A 1 -19.57 -33.71 -18.07
N GLY A 2 -20.21 -32.56 -18.27
CA GLY A 2 -19.53 -31.36 -18.77
C GLY A 2 -18.56 -30.79 -17.73
N HIS A 3 -17.28 -30.70 -18.09
CA HIS A 3 -16.33 -29.86 -17.38
C HIS A 3 -16.66 -28.40 -17.72
N THR A 4 -17.44 -27.75 -16.88
CA THR A 4 -17.51 -26.28 -16.87
C THR A 4 -16.13 -25.76 -16.52
N HIS A 5 -15.41 -25.24 -17.51
CA HIS A 5 -14.28 -24.35 -17.28
C HIS A 5 -14.81 -23.09 -16.59
N THR A 6 -14.81 -23.07 -15.25
CA THR A 6 -15.11 -21.86 -14.50
C THR A 6 -14.01 -20.85 -14.83
N GLN A 7 -14.36 -19.83 -15.61
CA GLN A 7 -13.45 -18.72 -15.89
C GLN A 7 -13.04 -18.11 -14.54
N LEU A 8 -11.73 -18.07 -14.27
CA LEU A 8 -11.22 -17.55 -13.01
C LEU A 8 -11.55 -16.06 -12.91
N GLU A 9 -12.18 -15.67 -11.80
CA GLU A 9 -12.56 -14.29 -11.57
C GLU A 9 -11.31 -13.42 -11.41
N GLN A 10 -11.32 -12.27 -12.08
CA GLN A 10 -10.24 -11.29 -12.05
C GLN A 10 -10.78 -9.90 -12.37
N PHE A 11 -10.12 -8.87 -11.86
CA PHE A 11 -10.35 -7.50 -12.29
C PHE A 11 -9.03 -6.72 -12.35
N VAL A 12 -9.02 -5.64 -13.10
CA VAL A 12 -7.88 -4.74 -13.27
C VAL A 12 -8.35 -3.31 -13.04
N ILE A 13 -7.66 -2.58 -12.16
CA ILE A 13 -7.87 -1.15 -11.95
C ILE A 13 -6.64 -0.39 -12.46
N PRO A 14 -6.82 0.72 -13.20
CA PRO A 14 -5.70 1.59 -13.57
C PRO A 14 -5.00 2.15 -12.34
N ALA A 15 -3.70 1.88 -12.20
CA ALA A 15 -2.86 2.51 -11.18
C ALA A 15 -2.31 3.83 -11.72
N ARG A 16 -2.39 4.90 -10.93
CA ARG A 16 -1.93 6.24 -11.30
C ARG A 16 -0.84 6.72 -10.36
N SER A 17 0.07 7.54 -10.88
CA SER A 17 1.07 8.24 -10.07
C SER A 17 0.38 9.24 -9.15
N GLY A 18 0.64 9.16 -7.85
CA GLY A 18 0.13 10.10 -6.84
C GLY A 18 0.66 11.52 -7.02
N SER A 19 1.74 11.72 -7.81
CA SER A 19 2.25 13.06 -8.11
C SER A 19 1.20 13.96 -8.78
N LEU A 20 0.21 13.37 -9.46
CA LEU A 20 -0.96 14.07 -10.03
C LEU A 20 -1.85 14.72 -8.97
N ILE A 21 -1.76 14.27 -7.72
CA ILE A 21 -2.55 14.71 -6.57
C ILE A 21 -1.67 15.00 -5.35
N GLY A 22 -0.40 15.34 -5.57
CA GLY A 22 0.52 15.75 -4.50
C GLY A 22 0.94 14.65 -3.52
N SER A 23 0.82 13.37 -3.89
CA SER A 23 1.30 12.23 -3.11
C SER A 23 2.55 11.62 -3.74
N GLY A 24 3.46 11.08 -2.93
CA GLY A 24 4.62 10.32 -3.43
C GLY A 24 4.28 8.87 -3.82
N ASN A 25 3.09 8.39 -3.45
CA ASN A 25 2.66 7.01 -3.64
C ASN A 25 1.87 6.81 -4.94
N TYR A 26 1.38 5.60 -5.18
CA TYR A 26 0.49 5.28 -6.30
C TYR A 26 -0.91 5.00 -5.78
N TYR A 27 -1.92 5.39 -6.57
CA TYR A 27 -3.31 5.24 -6.17
C TYR A 27 -4.15 4.58 -7.26
N VAL A 28 -5.28 4.03 -6.82
CA VAL A 28 -6.37 3.53 -7.65
C VAL A 28 -7.66 4.26 -7.28
N THR A 29 -8.62 4.28 -8.18
CA THR A 29 -9.96 4.82 -7.89
C THR A 29 -10.92 3.66 -7.70
N VAL A 30 -11.63 3.65 -6.56
CA VAL A 30 -12.64 2.65 -6.20
C VAL A 30 -13.94 3.36 -5.81
N GLY A 31 -15.06 2.67 -5.96
CA GLY A 31 -16.35 3.14 -5.49
C GLY A 31 -16.62 2.69 -4.05
N LEU A 32 -17.18 3.55 -3.22
CA LEU A 32 -17.62 3.24 -1.86
C LEU A 32 -19.02 3.80 -1.62
N GLY A 33 -19.89 3.04 -0.94
CA GLY A 33 -21.21 3.51 -0.52
C GLY A 33 -22.37 3.12 -1.42
N SER A 34 -23.58 3.38 -0.93
CA SER A 34 -24.86 3.25 -1.66
C SER A 34 -25.70 4.51 -1.45
N PRO A 35 -25.67 5.51 -2.38
CA PRO A 35 -25.11 5.45 -3.72
C PRO A 35 -23.58 5.51 -3.75
N LYS A 36 -22.99 4.88 -4.77
CA LYS A 36 -21.55 4.80 -4.99
C LYS A 36 -20.90 6.19 -5.11
N LYS A 37 -19.80 6.39 -4.39
CA LYS A 37 -18.88 7.53 -4.49
C LYS A 37 -17.50 7.05 -4.89
N GLU A 38 -16.92 7.65 -5.92
CA GLU A 38 -15.55 7.34 -6.33
C GLU A 38 -14.55 8.00 -5.38
N LEU A 39 -13.53 7.26 -4.96
CA LEU A 39 -12.49 7.68 -4.01
C LEU A 39 -11.12 7.22 -4.50
N SER A 40 -10.14 8.13 -4.50
CA SER A 40 -8.77 7.82 -4.89
C SER A 40 -7.97 7.31 -3.68
N LEU A 41 -7.63 6.02 -3.64
CA LEU A 41 -6.94 5.39 -2.50
C LEU A 41 -5.52 4.94 -2.88
N ILE A 42 -4.55 5.23 -2.01
CA ILE A 42 -3.20 4.66 -2.12
C ILE A 42 -3.29 3.15 -1.93
N PHE A 43 -2.71 2.34 -2.81
CA PHE A 43 -2.66 0.89 -2.56
C PHE A 43 -1.37 0.52 -1.85
N ASP A 44 -1.50 -0.17 -0.73
CA ASP A 44 -0.42 -0.33 0.23
C ASP A 44 -0.27 -1.80 0.67
N THR A 45 0.81 -2.44 0.25
CA THR A 45 1.15 -3.81 0.67
C THR A 45 1.77 -3.87 2.06
N GLY A 46 2.10 -2.73 2.67
CA GLY A 46 2.65 -2.57 4.01
C GLY A 46 1.60 -2.39 5.12
N SER A 47 0.31 -2.36 4.82
CA SER A 47 -0.72 -2.30 5.87
C SER A 47 -2.00 -3.06 5.51
N ASP A 48 -2.73 -3.45 6.56
CA ASP A 48 -3.92 -4.30 6.41
C ASP A 48 -5.21 -3.49 6.24
N LEU A 49 -5.40 -2.46 7.06
CA LEU A 49 -6.68 -1.75 7.11
C LEU A 49 -6.85 -0.82 5.90
N THR A 50 -7.90 -1.08 5.11
CA THR A 50 -8.41 -0.08 4.17
C THR A 50 -9.18 0.99 4.93
N TRP A 51 -8.94 2.27 4.65
CA TRP A 51 -9.66 3.38 5.25
C TRP A 51 -9.81 4.58 4.30
N THR A 52 -10.80 5.42 4.57
CA THR A 52 -11.00 6.71 3.89
C THR A 52 -11.39 7.81 4.87
N GLN A 53 -11.16 9.07 4.52
CA GLN A 53 -11.61 10.19 5.35
C GLN A 53 -13.13 10.35 5.27
N CYS A 54 -13.76 10.53 6.43
CA CYS A 54 -15.20 10.55 6.57
C CYS A 54 -15.73 11.81 7.24
N GLU A 55 -17.00 12.11 6.98
CA GLU A 55 -17.78 13.09 7.72
C GLU A 55 -18.37 12.48 9.03
N PRO A 56 -18.61 13.31 10.05
CA PRO A 56 -17.95 14.61 10.25
C PRO A 56 -16.44 14.43 10.46
N CYS A 57 -15.64 15.38 9.99
CA CYS A 57 -14.24 15.43 10.39
C CYS A 57 -14.12 15.91 11.84
N ALA A 58 -14.02 14.98 12.79
CA ALA A 58 -14.12 15.26 14.22
C ALA A 58 -12.91 16.02 14.79
N ARG A 59 -11.72 15.92 14.18
CA ARG A 59 -10.50 16.59 14.66
C ARG A 59 -9.75 17.33 13.56
N TYR A 60 -9.13 16.58 12.66
CA TYR A 60 -8.36 17.14 11.55
C TYR A 60 -8.40 16.16 10.38
N CYS A 61 -8.66 16.66 9.18
CA CYS A 61 -8.65 15.90 7.95
C CYS A 61 -7.93 16.78 6.92
N TYR A 62 -7.04 16.18 6.17
CA TYR A 62 -6.32 16.89 5.13
C TYR A 62 -7.22 17.06 3.89
N ASN A 63 -6.93 18.06 3.08
CA ASN A 63 -7.68 18.29 1.85
C ASN A 63 -7.44 17.12 0.87
N GLN A 64 -8.53 16.52 0.41
CA GLN A 64 -8.53 15.47 -0.61
C GLN A 64 -9.23 15.94 -1.89
N LYS A 65 -9.01 15.22 -2.99
CA LYS A 65 -9.55 15.54 -4.31
C LYS A 65 -11.06 15.34 -4.38
N GLU A 66 -11.54 14.18 -3.95
CA GLU A 66 -12.97 13.88 -3.87
C GLU A 66 -13.57 14.38 -2.55
N PRO A 67 -14.88 14.63 -2.43
CA PRO A 67 -15.48 14.94 -1.13
C PRO A 67 -15.26 13.84 -0.09
N LEU A 68 -15.27 14.21 1.20
CA LEU A 68 -15.25 13.24 2.30
C LEU A 68 -16.44 12.27 2.18
N PHE A 69 -16.22 11.02 2.58
CA PHE A 69 -17.30 10.04 2.59
C PHE A 69 -18.28 10.36 3.73
N ASP A 70 -19.55 10.58 3.41
CA ASP A 70 -20.59 10.80 4.43
C ASP A 70 -21.31 9.47 4.73
N PRO A 71 -21.04 8.84 5.90
CA PRO A 71 -21.67 7.59 6.27
C PRO A 71 -23.19 7.69 6.41
N LEU A 72 -23.75 8.88 6.70
CA LEU A 72 -25.19 9.08 6.85
C LEU A 72 -25.93 9.07 5.50
N LYS A 73 -25.21 9.27 4.40
CA LYS A 73 -25.77 9.26 3.04
C LYS A 73 -25.69 7.89 2.37
N SER A 74 -25.10 6.89 3.01
CA SER A 74 -24.99 5.53 2.48
C SER A 74 -25.98 4.60 3.18
N SER A 75 -26.84 3.94 2.40
CA SER A 75 -27.81 2.96 2.93
C SER A 75 -27.20 1.64 3.37
N THR A 76 -25.92 1.38 3.03
CA THR A 76 -25.22 0.14 3.38
C THR A 76 -24.08 0.33 4.37
N TYR A 77 -23.92 1.54 4.92
CA TYR A 77 -22.98 1.82 6.00
C TYR A 77 -23.43 1.19 7.31
N TYR A 78 -22.50 0.54 8.02
CA TYR A 78 -22.78 -0.01 9.35
C TYR A 78 -21.56 0.00 10.26
N ASN A 79 -21.65 0.62 11.43
CA ASN A 79 -20.58 0.60 12.44
C ASN A 79 -20.43 -0.79 13.09
N ILE A 80 -19.19 -1.25 13.25
CA ILE A 80 -18.91 -2.45 14.03
C ILE A 80 -19.05 -2.15 15.53
N SER A 81 -19.70 -3.04 16.28
CA SER A 81 -19.76 -2.93 17.75
C SER A 81 -18.40 -3.18 18.39
N CYS A 82 -18.06 -2.46 19.46
CA CYS A 82 -16.84 -2.70 20.25
C CYS A 82 -16.77 -4.12 20.83
N THR A 83 -17.92 -4.76 21.08
CA THR A 83 -17.99 -6.12 21.63
C THR A 83 -17.86 -7.20 20.56
N SER A 84 -17.79 -6.80 19.28
CA SER A 84 -17.59 -7.73 18.18
C SER A 84 -16.17 -8.28 18.18
N THR A 85 -16.02 -9.57 17.88
CA THR A 85 -14.71 -10.18 17.58
C THR A 85 -14.03 -9.58 16.34
N LEU A 86 -14.77 -8.84 15.50
CA LEU A 86 -14.18 -8.06 14.42
C LEU A 86 -13.41 -6.85 14.97
N CYS A 87 -13.86 -6.24 16.07
CA CYS A 87 -13.18 -5.10 16.67
C CYS A 87 -11.82 -5.52 17.26
N THR A 88 -11.76 -6.70 17.88
CA THR A 88 -10.52 -7.23 18.48
C THR A 88 -9.43 -7.51 17.46
N GLN A 89 -9.78 -7.71 16.19
CA GLN A 89 -8.82 -7.90 15.09
C GLN A 89 -7.97 -6.66 14.79
N LEU A 90 -8.39 -5.47 15.24
CA LEU A 90 -7.64 -4.24 14.99
C LEU A 90 -6.29 -4.21 15.71
N SER A 91 -6.18 -4.79 16.91
CA SER A 91 -4.92 -4.81 17.67
C SER A 91 -3.79 -5.47 16.87
N SER A 92 -4.04 -6.66 16.30
CA SER A 92 -3.07 -7.35 15.46
C SER A 92 -2.89 -6.71 14.08
N ALA A 93 -3.95 -6.14 13.49
CA ALA A 93 -3.90 -5.58 12.13
C ALA A 93 -3.27 -4.18 12.05
N THR A 94 -3.40 -3.37 13.10
CA THR A 94 -2.91 -1.98 13.10
C THR A 94 -1.84 -1.73 14.15
N GLY A 95 -1.57 -2.70 15.04
CA GLY A 95 -0.68 -2.53 16.18
C GLY A 95 -1.24 -1.61 17.27
N ASN A 96 -2.52 -1.25 17.21
CA ASN A 96 -3.17 -0.34 18.15
C ASN A 96 -4.42 -1.00 18.75
N GLU A 97 -4.55 -0.92 20.07
CA GLU A 97 -5.76 -1.37 20.76
C GLU A 97 -6.99 -0.57 20.29
N PRO A 98 -8.11 -1.25 19.95
CA PRO A 98 -9.31 -0.55 19.51
C PRO A 98 -9.96 0.21 20.66
N GLY A 99 -10.44 1.41 20.34
CA GLY A 99 -11.27 2.20 21.25
C GLY A 99 -12.75 1.81 21.18
N CYS A 100 -13.53 2.35 22.11
CA CYS A 100 -14.98 2.22 22.09
C CYS A 100 -15.67 3.56 22.29
N SER A 101 -16.57 3.92 21.37
CA SER A 101 -17.34 5.15 21.46
C SER A 101 -18.43 5.07 22.53
N ALA A 102 -19.00 6.23 22.88
CA ALA A 102 -20.17 6.30 23.76
C ALA A 102 -21.38 5.49 23.22
N THR A 103 -21.51 5.38 21.89
CA THR A 103 -22.54 4.60 21.19
C THR A 103 -22.15 3.14 20.95
N LYS A 104 -21.10 2.65 21.62
CA LYS A 104 -20.59 1.27 21.51
C LYS A 104 -20.10 0.90 20.11
N ALA A 105 -19.71 1.88 19.31
CA ALA A 105 -19.05 1.66 18.02
C ALA A 105 -17.52 1.54 18.20
N CYS A 106 -16.94 0.58 17.50
CA CYS A 106 -15.52 0.27 17.51
C CYS A 106 -14.73 1.41 16.85
N ILE A 107 -13.67 1.87 17.54
CA ILE A 107 -12.78 2.92 17.04
C ILE A 107 -11.45 2.26 16.67
N TYR A 108 -11.00 2.47 15.44
CA TYR A 108 -9.65 2.08 15.03
C TYR A 108 -8.69 3.25 15.19
N GLY A 109 -7.42 2.91 15.42
CA GLY A 109 -6.29 3.79 15.17
C GLY A 109 -5.26 3.03 14.35
N ILE A 110 -4.61 3.73 13.43
CA ILE A 110 -3.46 3.22 12.68
C ILE A 110 -2.40 4.31 12.57
N GLN A 111 -1.15 3.93 12.75
CA GLN A 111 0.02 4.80 12.60
C GLN A 111 1.03 4.17 11.64
N TYR A 112 1.60 4.98 10.77
CA TYR A 112 2.55 4.59 9.75
C TYR A 112 3.98 4.97 10.15
N GLY A 113 4.97 4.34 9.50
CA GLY A 113 6.39 4.54 9.82
C GLY A 113 6.90 5.96 9.55
N ASP A 114 6.21 6.74 8.73
CA ASP A 114 6.47 8.17 8.49
C ASP A 114 5.76 9.10 9.49
N SER A 115 5.17 8.54 10.56
CA SER A 115 4.34 9.20 11.56
C SER A 115 2.97 9.70 11.07
N SER A 116 2.59 9.40 9.83
CA SER A 116 1.22 9.58 9.36
C SER A 116 0.27 8.69 10.18
N PHE A 117 -1.00 9.10 10.33
CA PHE A 117 -1.98 8.32 11.05
C PHE A 117 -3.41 8.55 10.55
N SER A 118 -4.29 7.62 10.90
CA SER A 118 -5.73 7.73 10.75
C SER A 118 -6.45 7.13 11.97
N ILE A 119 -7.47 7.83 12.46
CA ILE A 119 -8.31 7.40 13.59
C ILE A 119 -9.77 7.64 13.22
N GLY A 120 -10.63 6.67 13.49
CA GLY A 120 -12.05 6.79 13.21
C GLY A 120 -12.83 5.53 13.57
N TYR A 121 -13.98 5.33 12.91
CA TYR A 121 -14.85 4.20 13.19
C TYR A 121 -14.50 2.99 12.31
N PHE A 122 -14.46 1.81 12.90
CA PHE A 122 -14.38 0.56 12.15
C PHE A 122 -15.78 0.15 11.73
N ALA A 123 -15.99 -0.05 10.43
CA ALA A 123 -17.31 -0.16 9.84
C ALA A 123 -17.33 -1.16 8.68
N LYS A 124 -18.55 -1.46 8.22
CA LYS A 124 -18.86 -2.16 6.97
C LYS A 124 -19.43 -1.18 5.97
N GLU A 125 -19.12 -1.43 4.71
CA GLU A 125 -19.69 -0.70 3.58
C GLU A 125 -19.70 -1.57 2.31
N THR A 126 -20.34 -1.09 1.26
CA THR A 126 -20.28 -1.63 -0.09
C THR A 126 -19.11 -1.02 -0.85
N LEU A 127 -18.15 -1.85 -1.26
CA LEU A 127 -17.00 -1.45 -2.07
C LEU A 127 -17.20 -1.92 -3.52
N THR A 128 -16.98 -1.04 -4.49
CA THR A 128 -17.06 -1.33 -5.93
C THR A 128 -15.67 -1.19 -6.54
N VAL A 129 -15.10 -2.28 -7.04
CA VAL A 129 -13.69 -2.33 -7.52
C VAL A 129 -13.58 -2.38 -9.04
N SER A 130 -14.67 -2.68 -9.73
CA SER A 130 -14.78 -2.56 -11.19
C SER A 130 -16.23 -2.22 -11.56
N SER A 131 -16.51 -2.01 -12.84
CA SER A 131 -17.88 -1.77 -13.31
C SER A 131 -18.85 -2.92 -13.02
N SER A 132 -18.35 -4.14 -12.81
CA SER A 132 -19.14 -5.34 -12.55
C SER A 132 -18.86 -5.99 -11.19
N ASP A 133 -17.87 -5.53 -10.44
CA ASP A 133 -17.44 -6.17 -9.19
C ASP A 133 -17.73 -5.33 -7.95
N VAL A 134 -18.59 -5.89 -7.11
CA VAL A 134 -19.00 -5.33 -5.82
C VAL A 134 -18.63 -6.31 -4.70
N VAL A 135 -18.10 -5.76 -3.61
CA VAL A 135 -17.79 -6.44 -2.35
C VAL A 135 -18.70 -5.83 -1.28
N SER A 136 -19.75 -6.57 -0.92
CA SER A 136 -20.68 -6.17 0.14
C SER A 136 -20.10 -6.45 1.53
N ASN A 137 -20.52 -5.66 2.53
CA ASN A 137 -20.08 -5.81 3.93
C ASN A 137 -18.54 -5.73 4.10
N PHE A 138 -17.87 -4.98 3.22
CA PHE A 138 -16.44 -4.76 3.25
C PHE A 138 -16.05 -3.99 4.52
N LEU A 139 -15.15 -4.57 5.31
CA LEU A 139 -14.60 -3.98 6.52
C LEU A 139 -13.60 -2.89 6.15
N PHE A 140 -13.79 -1.70 6.70
CA PHE A 140 -12.93 -0.55 6.46
C PHE A 140 -12.95 0.43 7.63
N GLY A 141 -12.00 1.36 7.63
CA GLY A 141 -11.93 2.49 8.55
C GLY A 141 -12.58 3.75 7.97
N CYS A 142 -13.51 4.35 8.71
CA CYS A 142 -14.10 5.64 8.41
C CYS A 142 -13.41 6.72 9.26
N GLY A 143 -12.34 7.30 8.72
CA GLY A 143 -11.37 8.15 9.43
C GLY A 143 -11.84 9.58 9.65
N GLN A 144 -11.87 10.04 10.91
CA GLN A 144 -12.31 11.39 11.31
C GLN A 144 -11.19 12.25 11.93
N ASN A 145 -9.99 11.67 12.05
CA ASN A 145 -8.77 12.35 12.44
C ASN A 145 -7.60 11.74 11.67
N ASN A 146 -7.18 12.41 10.61
CA ASN A 146 -6.21 11.91 9.63
C ASN A 146 -5.17 12.99 9.36
N ARG A 147 -3.89 12.67 9.53
CA ARG A 147 -2.78 13.58 9.23
C ARG A 147 -1.60 12.78 8.71
N GLY A 148 -0.94 13.29 7.68
CA GLY A 148 0.19 12.59 7.11
C GLY A 148 0.54 13.02 5.69
N LEU A 149 1.43 12.26 5.08
CA LEU A 149 1.94 12.47 3.72
C LEU A 149 1.04 11.80 2.66
N PHE A 150 -0.27 12.06 2.73
CA PHE A 150 -1.26 11.42 1.86
C PHE A 150 -1.59 12.22 0.59
N GLY A 151 -1.06 13.44 0.44
CA GLY A 151 -1.43 14.35 -0.64
C GLY A 151 -2.94 14.63 -0.62
N ALA A 152 -3.57 14.62 -1.79
CA ALA A 152 -5.02 14.76 -1.94
C ALA A 152 -5.77 13.43 -2.16
N THR A 153 -5.21 12.31 -1.70
CA THR A 153 -5.88 10.99 -1.75
C THR A 153 -7.00 10.91 -0.71
N ALA A 154 -8.06 10.15 -1.00
CA ALA A 154 -9.16 9.97 -0.06
C ALA A 154 -8.82 9.03 1.12
N GLY A 155 -7.69 8.33 1.05
CA GLY A 155 -7.25 7.36 2.04
C GLY A 155 -6.39 6.27 1.41
N LEU A 156 -6.52 5.04 1.91
CA LEU A 156 -5.59 3.96 1.62
C LEU A 156 -6.33 2.61 1.53
N LEU A 157 -5.99 1.82 0.52
CA LEU A 157 -6.44 0.45 0.26
C LEU A 157 -5.38 -0.52 0.80
N GLY A 158 -5.67 -1.11 1.97
CA GLY A 158 -4.78 -2.04 2.66
C GLY A 158 -4.72 -3.39 1.96
N LEU A 159 -3.53 -3.73 1.46
CA LEU A 159 -3.25 -4.96 0.71
C LEU A 159 -2.42 -5.96 1.51
N GLY A 160 -2.23 -5.76 2.81
CA GLY A 160 -1.56 -6.70 3.70
C GLY A 160 -2.24 -8.08 3.76
N ARG A 161 -1.73 -8.95 4.63
CA ARG A 161 -2.13 -10.37 4.69
C ARG A 161 -3.06 -10.68 5.86
N HIS A 162 -3.39 -9.71 6.70
CA HIS A 162 -4.33 -9.91 7.80
C HIS A 162 -5.77 -10.08 7.31
N SER A 163 -6.63 -10.74 8.09
CA SER A 163 -8.02 -11.07 7.73
C SER A 163 -8.91 -9.88 7.35
N ILE A 164 -8.56 -8.67 7.80
CA ILE A 164 -9.30 -7.43 7.50
C ILE A 164 -8.79 -6.72 6.24
N SER A 165 -7.73 -7.22 5.60
CA SER A 165 -7.22 -6.62 4.37
C SER A 165 -8.12 -6.89 3.19
N PHE A 166 -8.00 -6.07 2.15
CA PHE A 166 -8.75 -6.30 0.91
C PHE A 166 -8.47 -7.68 0.32
N VAL A 167 -7.20 -8.12 0.36
CA VAL A 167 -6.76 -9.41 -0.17
C VAL A 167 -7.46 -10.58 0.53
N GLN A 168 -7.59 -10.52 1.85
CA GLN A 168 -8.22 -11.61 2.62
C GLN A 168 -9.75 -11.55 2.57
N GLN A 169 -10.36 -10.36 2.67
CA GLN A 169 -11.81 -10.20 2.57
C GLN A 169 -12.36 -10.66 1.22
N THR A 170 -11.54 -10.59 0.16
CA THR A 170 -11.92 -11.02 -1.19
C THR A 170 -11.27 -12.34 -1.61
N ALA A 171 -10.67 -13.08 -0.67
CA ALA A 171 -9.90 -14.29 -0.96
C ALA A 171 -10.69 -15.39 -1.67
N GLN A 172 -11.98 -15.56 -1.35
CA GLN A 172 -12.84 -16.54 -2.03
C GLN A 172 -12.97 -16.25 -3.52
N LYS A 173 -12.99 -14.96 -3.88
CA LYS A 173 -13.20 -14.47 -5.24
C LYS A 173 -11.90 -14.43 -6.04
N TYR A 174 -10.86 -13.85 -5.45
CA TYR A 174 -9.59 -13.55 -6.14
C TYR A 174 -8.41 -14.43 -5.68
N ARG A 175 -8.67 -15.46 -4.87
CA ARG A 175 -7.72 -16.50 -4.46
C ARG A 175 -6.45 -15.98 -3.78
N LYS A 176 -6.51 -14.78 -3.19
CA LYS A 176 -5.37 -14.07 -2.58
C LYS A 176 -4.24 -13.77 -3.59
N ILE A 177 -4.57 -13.69 -4.87
CA ILE A 177 -3.63 -13.41 -5.95
C ILE A 177 -3.85 -11.98 -6.40
N PHE A 178 -2.78 -11.21 -6.46
CA PHE A 178 -2.78 -9.88 -7.06
C PHE A 178 -1.41 -9.57 -7.65
N SER A 179 -1.37 -8.57 -8.54
CA SER A 179 -0.15 -8.06 -9.15
C SER A 179 -0.33 -6.58 -9.45
N TYR A 180 0.76 -5.83 -9.49
CA TYR A 180 0.72 -4.44 -9.89
C TYR A 180 1.94 -4.09 -10.75
N CYS A 181 1.74 -3.11 -11.63
CA CYS A 181 2.80 -2.46 -12.38
C CYS A 181 2.67 -0.97 -12.14
N LEU A 182 3.70 -0.35 -11.57
CA LEU A 182 3.70 1.07 -11.24
C LEU A 182 4.13 1.87 -12.48
N PRO A 183 3.38 2.91 -12.90
CA PRO A 183 3.78 3.73 -14.04
C PRO A 183 5.05 4.52 -13.71
N SER A 184 6.02 4.52 -14.63
CA SER A 184 7.29 5.24 -14.46
C SER A 184 7.15 6.77 -14.57
N THR A 185 6.08 7.26 -15.21
CA THR A 185 5.76 8.68 -15.33
C THR A 185 4.27 8.91 -15.08
N SER A 186 3.90 10.13 -14.73
CA SER A 186 2.50 10.52 -14.48
C SER A 186 1.63 10.52 -15.75
N SER A 187 2.22 10.46 -16.94
CA SER A 187 1.52 10.46 -18.23
C SER A 187 0.87 9.12 -18.56
N TYR A 188 1.31 8.02 -17.95
CA TYR A 188 0.80 6.67 -18.24
C TYR A 188 0.05 6.07 -17.04
N ALA A 189 -0.84 5.13 -17.33
CA ALA A 189 -1.42 4.25 -16.31
C ALA A 189 -0.55 3.00 -16.17
N GLY A 190 -0.33 2.59 -14.93
CA GLY A 190 0.00 1.21 -14.63
C GLY A 190 -1.27 0.39 -14.37
N PHE A 191 -1.14 -0.68 -13.61
CA PHE A 191 -2.30 -1.46 -13.19
C PHE A 191 -2.14 -2.02 -11.77
N LEU A 192 -3.27 -2.26 -11.14
CA LEU A 192 -3.44 -3.16 -10.00
C LEU A 192 -4.47 -4.22 -10.40
N LYS A 193 -4.07 -5.48 -10.41
CA LYS A 193 -4.88 -6.62 -10.86
C LYS A 193 -5.07 -7.60 -9.71
N PHE A 194 -6.29 -8.11 -9.54
CA PHE A 194 -6.60 -9.20 -8.61
C PHE A 194 -7.15 -10.41 -9.34
N GLY A 195 -6.93 -11.59 -8.78
CA GLY A 195 -7.44 -12.86 -9.29
C GLY A 195 -6.68 -13.39 -10.51
N GLY A 196 -7.35 -14.28 -11.23
CA GLY A 196 -6.75 -15.07 -12.31
C GLY A 196 -6.02 -16.32 -11.81
N ASP A 197 -5.22 -16.93 -12.68
CA ASP A 197 -4.48 -18.17 -12.42
C ASP A 197 -3.09 -17.94 -11.80
N GLY A 198 -2.69 -16.67 -11.63
CA GLY A 198 -1.33 -16.32 -11.20
C GLY A 198 -0.28 -16.60 -12.27
N SER A 199 -0.70 -17.00 -13.48
CA SER A 199 0.18 -17.32 -14.60
C SER A 199 0.56 -16.02 -15.32
N SER A 200 1.84 -15.73 -15.36
CA SER A 200 2.36 -14.70 -16.26
C SER A 200 2.75 -15.34 -17.60
N ALA A 201 2.35 -14.74 -18.71
CA ALA A 201 2.73 -15.18 -20.07
C ALA A 201 4.24 -15.02 -20.39
N GLY A 202 5.10 -14.76 -19.38
CA GLY A 202 6.54 -14.49 -19.52
C GLY A 202 7.36 -14.96 -18.32
N LYS A 203 8.69 -14.79 -18.42
CA LYS A 203 9.72 -15.22 -17.45
C LYS A 203 9.66 -14.49 -16.11
N VAL A 204 8.59 -14.66 -15.33
CA VAL A 204 8.56 -14.21 -13.93
C VAL A 204 9.48 -15.11 -13.11
N GLN A 205 10.27 -14.49 -12.23
CA GLN A 205 11.07 -15.20 -11.24
C GLN A 205 10.30 -15.25 -9.93
N TYR A 206 10.41 -16.36 -9.22
CA TYR A 206 9.71 -16.58 -7.97
C TYR A 206 10.72 -16.70 -6.83
N THR A 207 10.33 -16.19 -5.67
CA THR A 207 10.99 -16.42 -4.40
C THR A 207 9.92 -16.71 -3.34
N PRO A 208 10.17 -17.58 -2.36
CA PRO A 208 9.23 -17.81 -1.27
C PRO A 208 8.95 -16.50 -0.51
N LEU A 209 7.68 -16.27 -0.18
CA LEU A 209 7.32 -15.27 0.82
C LEU A 209 7.68 -15.83 2.21
N VAL A 210 8.42 -15.06 2.99
CA VAL A 210 8.69 -15.39 4.40
C VAL A 210 7.72 -14.67 5.32
N SER A 211 7.40 -15.28 6.45
CA SER A 211 6.52 -14.68 7.45
C SER A 211 7.22 -13.53 8.16
N VAL A 212 6.58 -12.37 8.18
CA VAL A 212 7.01 -11.16 8.91
C VAL A 212 5.76 -10.66 9.61
N GLY A 213 5.61 -11.04 10.88
CA GLY A 213 4.31 -11.03 11.55
C GLY A 213 3.25 -11.78 10.72
N ASP A 214 1.99 -11.43 10.94
CA ASP A 214 0.84 -12.03 10.24
C ASP A 214 0.42 -11.25 8.98
N SER A 215 1.03 -10.09 8.73
CA SER A 215 0.51 -9.09 7.80
C SER A 215 1.41 -8.83 6.59
N PHE A 216 2.73 -8.87 6.73
CA PHE A 216 3.62 -8.34 5.70
C PHE A 216 4.02 -9.39 4.64
N TYR A 217 4.34 -8.90 3.43
CA TYR A 217 4.95 -9.68 2.36
C TYR A 217 6.47 -9.70 2.55
N GLY A 218 6.95 -10.61 3.39
CA GLY A 218 8.36 -10.77 3.68
C GLY A 218 9.15 -11.43 2.55
N LEU A 219 10.40 -11.03 2.39
CA LEU A 219 11.38 -11.67 1.50
C LEU A 219 12.62 -12.12 2.28
N ASP A 220 13.19 -13.25 1.87
CA ASP A 220 14.54 -13.65 2.29
C ASP A 220 15.57 -12.96 1.36
N PHE A 221 16.21 -11.91 1.89
CA PHE A 221 17.09 -11.04 1.11
C PHE A 221 18.56 -11.43 1.33
N THR A 222 19.22 -11.94 0.29
CA THR A 222 20.53 -12.60 0.46
C THR A 222 21.75 -11.71 0.19
N GLY A 223 21.54 -10.51 -0.36
CA GLY A 223 22.62 -9.56 -0.60
C GLY A 223 22.33 -8.54 -1.69
N ILE A 224 23.31 -7.66 -1.91
CA ILE A 224 23.24 -6.58 -2.90
C ILE A 224 24.47 -6.68 -3.81
N SER A 225 24.28 -6.47 -5.11
CA SER A 225 25.36 -6.33 -6.08
C SER A 225 25.29 -4.95 -6.75
N VAL A 226 26.44 -4.39 -7.10
CA VAL A 226 26.55 -3.13 -7.86
C VAL A 226 27.60 -3.33 -8.95
N GLY A 227 27.24 -3.07 -10.21
CA GLY A 227 28.13 -3.31 -11.35
C GLY A 227 28.52 -4.78 -11.49
N GLY A 228 27.60 -5.71 -11.19
CA GLY A 228 27.87 -7.15 -11.17
C GLY A 228 28.73 -7.66 -10.01
N THR A 229 29.20 -6.78 -9.11
CA THR A 229 30.03 -7.17 -7.96
C THR A 229 29.18 -7.25 -6.69
N ARG A 230 29.17 -8.41 -6.02
CA ARG A 230 28.47 -8.58 -4.74
C ARG A 230 29.17 -7.79 -3.64
N LEU A 231 28.39 -7.00 -2.90
CA LEU A 231 28.90 -6.19 -1.79
C LEU A 231 29.19 -7.06 -0.56
N PRO A 232 30.25 -6.75 0.22
CA PRO A 232 30.62 -7.49 1.42
C PRO A 232 29.72 -7.09 2.60
N ILE A 233 28.43 -7.43 2.52
CA ILE A 233 27.44 -7.18 3.57
C ILE A 233 27.19 -8.50 4.30
N SER A 234 27.33 -8.50 5.63
CA SER A 234 27.05 -9.69 6.45
C SER A 234 25.58 -10.12 6.26
N SER A 235 25.34 -11.43 6.11
CA SER A 235 23.97 -11.97 6.04
C SER A 235 23.15 -11.64 7.28
N SER A 236 23.79 -11.43 8.43
CA SER A 236 23.12 -10.99 9.66
C SER A 236 22.44 -9.62 9.54
N VAL A 237 22.83 -8.79 8.57
CA VAL A 237 22.19 -7.50 8.28
C VAL A 237 20.80 -7.69 7.64
N PHE A 238 20.58 -8.83 6.99
CA PHE A 238 19.36 -9.17 6.27
C PHE A 238 18.61 -10.31 6.96
N SER A 239 18.59 -10.33 8.30
CA SER A 239 17.93 -11.35 9.10
C SER A 239 16.59 -11.82 8.50
N ALA A 240 16.35 -13.13 8.49
CA ALA A 240 15.12 -13.68 7.93
C ALA A 240 13.88 -12.95 8.50
N GLY A 241 13.10 -12.35 7.61
CA GLY A 241 11.91 -11.58 7.97
C GLY A 241 12.14 -10.09 8.28
N SER A 242 13.30 -9.51 7.96
CA SER A 242 13.52 -8.06 8.08
C SER A 242 13.24 -7.25 6.80
N SER A 243 12.90 -7.92 5.70
CA SER A 243 12.67 -7.27 4.41
C SER A 243 11.23 -7.50 3.96
N ILE A 244 10.53 -6.41 3.66
CA ILE A 244 9.14 -6.43 3.23
C ILE A 244 8.99 -5.76 1.86
N ILE A 245 8.05 -6.23 1.05
CA ILE A 245 7.59 -5.53 -0.14
C ILE A 245 6.48 -4.57 0.28
N ASP A 246 6.74 -3.27 0.12
CA ASP A 246 5.84 -2.22 0.57
C ASP A 246 5.63 -1.17 -0.53
N SER A 247 4.45 -1.18 -1.16
CA SER A 247 4.04 -0.18 -2.15
C SER A 247 3.67 1.19 -1.55
N GLY A 248 3.43 1.26 -0.23
CA GLY A 248 3.20 2.50 0.51
C GLY A 248 4.49 3.22 0.95
N THR A 249 5.64 2.57 0.80
CA THR A 249 6.97 3.17 1.04
C THR A 249 7.59 3.64 -0.27
N VAL A 250 7.62 4.96 -0.48
CA VAL A 250 8.05 5.62 -1.73
C VAL A 250 9.50 5.30 -2.13
N ILE A 251 10.40 5.08 -1.16
CA ILE A 251 11.82 4.80 -1.41
C ILE A 251 12.30 3.63 -0.56
N THR A 252 13.14 2.78 -1.15
CA THR A 252 13.74 1.64 -0.44
C THR A 252 14.47 2.09 0.82
N ARG A 253 14.15 1.45 1.95
CA ARG A 253 14.81 1.63 3.24
C ARG A 253 15.77 0.48 3.49
N LEU A 254 17.00 0.80 3.88
CA LEU A 254 18.03 -0.18 4.21
C LEU A 254 18.60 0.12 5.60
N PRO A 255 18.93 -0.90 6.40
CA PRO A 255 19.68 -0.69 7.62
C PRO A 255 21.05 -0.08 7.31
N PRO A 256 21.65 0.71 8.22
CA PRO A 256 22.93 1.37 7.98
C PRO A 256 24.04 0.44 7.48
N GLY A 257 24.08 -0.80 8.00
CA GLY A 257 25.05 -1.83 7.60
C GLY A 257 24.93 -2.30 6.14
N ALA A 258 23.76 -2.15 5.51
CA ALA A 258 23.57 -2.42 4.08
C ALA A 258 23.66 -1.14 3.25
N TYR A 259 23.12 -0.03 3.76
CA TYR A 259 23.12 1.25 3.06
C TYR A 259 24.53 1.79 2.81
N GLY A 260 25.41 1.76 3.82
CA GLY A 260 26.78 2.28 3.70
C GLY A 260 27.56 1.64 2.53
N PRO A 261 27.71 0.30 2.50
CA PRO A 261 28.38 -0.39 1.39
C PRO A 261 27.74 -0.13 0.03
N LEU A 262 26.41 -0.10 -0.06
CA LEU A 262 25.69 0.23 -1.30
C LEU A 262 26.01 1.65 -1.77
N ARG A 263 25.83 2.62 -0.89
CA ARG A 263 26.09 4.05 -1.15
C ARG A 263 27.51 4.25 -1.66
N ASP A 264 28.50 3.67 -0.99
CA ASP A 264 29.90 3.86 -1.33
C ASP A 264 30.26 3.18 -2.66
N ALA A 265 29.72 1.99 -2.93
CA ALA A 265 29.89 1.31 -4.21
C ALA A 265 29.24 2.08 -5.37
N PHE A 266 28.00 2.54 -5.19
CA PHE A 266 27.30 3.35 -6.18
C PHE A 266 28.04 4.67 -6.45
N ARG A 267 28.53 5.34 -5.39
CA ARG A 267 29.32 6.57 -5.52
C ARG A 267 30.61 6.37 -6.30
N ARG A 268 31.31 5.25 -6.09
CA ARG A 268 32.49 4.89 -6.89
C ARG A 268 32.13 4.67 -8.37
N GLY A 269 31.03 3.97 -8.66
CA GLY A 269 30.58 3.73 -10.03
C GLY A 269 30.11 4.99 -10.77
N MET A 270 29.70 6.02 -10.02
CA MET A 270 29.22 7.29 -10.56
C MET A 270 30.27 8.43 -10.48
N SER A 271 31.55 8.12 -10.24
CA SER A 271 32.61 9.11 -9.99
C SER A 271 32.85 10.11 -11.11
N LYS A 272 32.46 9.78 -12.35
CA LYS A 272 32.55 10.67 -13.51
C LYS A 272 31.49 11.79 -13.55
N TYR A 273 30.48 11.72 -12.69
CA TYR A 273 29.41 12.70 -12.59
C TYR A 273 29.60 13.56 -11.33
N PRO A 274 29.42 14.89 -11.42
CA PRO A 274 29.57 15.78 -10.29
C PRO A 274 28.49 15.50 -9.24
N ARG A 275 28.90 15.58 -7.97
CA ARG A 275 28.00 15.42 -6.83
C ARG A 275 27.06 16.63 -6.74
N GLY A 276 25.78 16.36 -6.60
CA GLY A 276 24.76 17.36 -6.33
C GLY A 276 24.53 17.55 -4.83
N ASN A 277 23.84 18.62 -4.47
CA ASN A 277 23.41 18.85 -3.09
C ASN A 277 22.46 17.73 -2.63
N SER A 278 22.55 17.37 -1.34
CA SER A 278 21.59 16.47 -0.72
C SER A 278 20.18 17.05 -0.78
N LEU A 279 19.18 16.17 -0.94
CA LEU A 279 17.77 16.55 -0.95
C LEU A 279 17.04 15.82 0.17
N SER A 280 16.58 16.55 1.19
CA SER A 280 15.94 15.97 2.36
C SER A 280 16.84 14.89 2.99
N ILE A 281 16.35 13.65 3.10
CA ILE A 281 17.10 12.49 3.63
C ILE A 281 17.99 11.80 2.59
N LEU A 282 18.03 12.28 1.34
CA LEU A 282 18.82 11.69 0.27
C LEU A 282 20.20 12.33 0.23
N ASP A 283 21.23 11.52 0.49
CA ASP A 283 22.62 12.00 0.57
C ASP A 283 23.43 11.74 -0.72
N THR A 284 22.89 11.00 -1.68
CA THR A 284 23.62 10.51 -2.87
C THR A 284 23.03 11.08 -4.15
N CYS A 285 23.17 12.40 -4.30
CA CYS A 285 22.66 13.17 -5.42
C CYS A 285 23.77 13.55 -6.42
N TYR A 286 23.42 13.76 -7.68
CA TYR A 286 24.34 14.11 -8.77
C TYR A 286 23.76 15.27 -9.59
N ASP A 287 24.61 16.19 -10.03
CA ASP A 287 24.23 17.16 -11.06
C ASP A 287 24.46 16.53 -12.43
N LEU A 288 23.36 16.29 -13.13
CA LEU A 288 23.34 15.61 -14.43
C LEU A 288 22.93 16.56 -15.57
N SER A 289 22.81 17.87 -15.30
CA SER A 289 22.30 18.87 -16.25
C SER A 289 23.10 18.97 -17.54
N GLY A 290 24.41 18.68 -17.49
CA GLY A 290 25.32 18.69 -18.64
C GLY A 290 25.47 17.36 -19.37
N TYR A 291 24.64 16.34 -19.08
CA TYR A 291 24.82 14.99 -19.62
C TYR A 291 23.57 14.49 -20.36
N GLU A 292 23.70 14.20 -21.65
CA GLU A 292 22.62 13.61 -22.46
C GLU A 292 22.38 12.13 -22.12
N VAL A 293 23.44 11.39 -21.82
CA VAL A 293 23.38 9.96 -21.48
C VAL A 293 24.06 9.71 -20.14
N VAL A 294 23.29 9.18 -19.20
CA VAL A 294 23.77 8.80 -17.88
C VAL A 294 23.85 7.28 -17.79
N SER A 295 25.03 6.76 -17.46
CA SER A 295 25.25 5.34 -17.21
C SER A 295 25.49 5.12 -15.72
N SER A 296 24.56 4.40 -15.09
CA SER A 296 24.65 4.00 -13.69
C SER A 296 25.05 2.53 -13.57
N PRO A 297 25.80 2.16 -12.51
CA PRO A 297 26.10 0.76 -12.25
C PRO A 297 24.81 0.00 -11.94
N ARG A 298 24.57 -1.11 -12.65
CA ARG A 298 23.44 -2.03 -12.42
C ARG A 298 23.83 -3.23 -11.57
#